data_AF-A0A4D5R9C0-F1
#
_entry.id   AF-A0A4D5R9C0-F1
#
_cell.length_a   1.000
_cell.length_b   1.000
_cell.length_c   1.000
_cell.angle_alpha   90.00
_cell.angle_beta   90.00
_cell.angle_gamma   90.00
#
_symmetry.space_group_name_H-M   'P 1'
#
loop_
_entity.id
_entity.type
_entity.pdbx_description
1 polymer ?
#
loop_
_entity_poly.entity_id
_entity_poly.type
_entity_poly.pdbx_seq_one_letter_code
_entity_poly.pdbx_strand_id
1 'polypeptide(L)'
;MASKLLGDIGQYPKEYNPKIHGPYDPARYYGKPDTPFADVKLSEIPSWLMRRNKSPRAFLGACSRGFWRWQHKYVLPKHNGIAPVIHIVVGSMIFFYLINYGKMKKHRNYKYHW
;
A
#
# COMPACT_ATOMS: atom_id res chain seq x y z
N MET A 1 -21.02 10.94 -22.46
CA MET A 1 -20.44 12.29 -22.22
C MET A 1 -20.09 12.54 -20.75
N ALA A 2 -20.84 12.02 -19.77
CA ALA A 2 -20.50 12.16 -18.33
C ALA A 2 -19.26 11.37 -17.86
N SER A 3 -18.84 10.32 -18.59
CA SER A 3 -17.68 9.48 -18.26
C SER A 3 -16.33 10.17 -18.40
N LYS A 4 -16.25 11.29 -19.13
CA LYS A 4 -15.01 12.06 -19.33
C LYS A 4 -14.70 13.04 -18.19
N LEU A 5 -15.68 13.41 -17.36
CA LEU A 5 -15.53 14.43 -16.31
C LEU A 5 -15.29 13.85 -14.91
N LEU A 6 -15.80 12.64 -14.63
CA LEU A 6 -15.57 11.91 -13.37
C LEU A 6 -14.52 10.77 -13.50
N GLY A 7 -13.87 10.70 -14.67
CA GLY A 7 -12.68 9.90 -14.96
C GLY A 7 -12.60 8.53 -14.30
N ASP A 8 -13.32 7.52 -14.79
CA ASP A 8 -13.01 6.09 -14.53
C ASP A 8 -12.91 5.66 -13.04
N ILE A 9 -13.38 6.50 -12.10
CA ILE A 9 -13.40 6.25 -10.64
C ILE A 9 -14.58 5.32 -10.34
N GLY A 10 -14.33 4.25 -9.56
CA GLY A 10 -15.35 3.26 -9.18
C GLY A 10 -15.57 2.14 -10.19
N GLN A 11 -14.95 2.20 -11.38
CA GLN A 11 -14.98 1.10 -12.34
C GLN A 11 -13.98 0.00 -11.95
N TYR A 12 -14.26 -1.22 -12.41
CA TYR A 12 -13.30 -2.33 -12.31
C TYR A 12 -11.99 -2.00 -13.04
N PRO A 13 -10.86 -2.60 -12.61
CA PRO A 13 -9.62 -2.53 -13.37
C PRO A 13 -9.84 -2.98 -14.81
N LYS A 14 -9.21 -2.33 -15.78
CA LYS A 14 -9.37 -2.65 -17.21
C LYS A 14 -8.92 -4.08 -17.53
N GLU A 15 -8.01 -4.60 -16.72
CA GLU A 15 -7.45 -5.94 -16.83
C GLU A 15 -8.35 -7.03 -16.22
N TYR A 16 -9.42 -6.66 -15.50
CA TYR A 16 -10.32 -7.64 -14.90
C TYR A 16 -11.31 -8.20 -15.92
N ASN A 17 -11.30 -9.52 -16.10
CA ASN A 17 -12.30 -10.25 -16.87
C ASN A 17 -13.02 -11.28 -15.98
N PRO A 18 -14.34 -11.15 -15.73
CA PRO A 18 -15.08 -12.07 -14.86
C PRO A 18 -15.11 -13.51 -15.37
N LYS A 19 -15.00 -13.74 -16.69
CA LYS A 19 -14.96 -15.08 -17.28
C LYS A 19 -13.67 -15.83 -16.97
N ILE A 20 -12.56 -15.11 -16.81
CA ILE A 20 -11.23 -15.69 -16.55
C ILE A 20 -10.95 -15.71 -15.05
N HIS A 21 -11.32 -14.64 -14.35
CA HIS A 21 -10.92 -14.41 -12.97
C HIS A 21 -11.95 -14.85 -11.92
N GLY A 22 -13.18 -15.16 -12.33
CA GLY A 22 -14.28 -15.43 -11.41
C GLY A 22 -14.76 -14.14 -10.71
N PRO A 23 -15.31 -14.24 -9.48
CA PRO A 23 -15.72 -13.08 -8.71
C PRO A 23 -14.58 -12.07 -8.49
N TYR A 24 -14.94 -10.80 -8.44
CA TYR A 24 -13.97 -9.73 -8.22
C TYR A 24 -13.39 -9.80 -6.80
N ASP A 25 -12.06 -9.78 -6.71
CA ASP A 25 -11.29 -9.70 -5.47
C ASP A 25 -10.50 -8.38 -5.47
N PRO A 26 -10.84 -7.42 -4.58
CA PRO A 26 -10.18 -6.13 -4.53
C PRO A 26 -8.74 -6.19 -3.98
N ALA A 27 -8.30 -7.32 -3.41
CA ALA A 27 -6.92 -7.53 -2.97
C ALA A 27 -6.01 -8.02 -4.13
N ARG A 28 -6.58 -8.52 -5.22
CA ARG A 28 -5.84 -9.14 -6.33
C ARG A 28 -5.36 -8.11 -7.34
N TYR A 29 -4.16 -8.34 -7.88
CA TYR A 29 -3.68 -7.60 -9.05
C TYR A 29 -4.01 -8.37 -10.31
N TYR A 30 -4.76 -7.75 -11.22
CA TYR A 30 -5.23 -8.36 -12.46
C TYR A 30 -4.34 -8.07 -13.68
N GLY A 31 -3.39 -7.14 -13.57
CA GLY A 31 -2.43 -6.87 -14.63
C GLY A 31 -1.33 -7.91 -14.72
N LYS A 32 -0.44 -7.76 -15.72
CA LYS A 32 0.73 -8.61 -15.87
C LYS A 32 1.67 -8.45 -14.66
N PRO A 33 1.89 -9.51 -13.86
CA PRO A 33 2.83 -9.43 -12.74
C PRO A 33 4.25 -9.22 -13.28
N ASP A 34 5.01 -8.41 -12.55
CA ASP A 34 6.46 -8.29 -12.74
C ASP A 34 7.18 -9.24 -11.77
N THR A 35 8.49 -9.40 -11.93
CA THR A 35 9.37 -10.09 -10.97
C THR A 35 9.09 -9.62 -9.54
N PRO A 36 8.79 -10.54 -8.60
CA PRO A 36 8.65 -10.22 -7.18
C PRO A 36 9.89 -9.51 -6.68
N PHE A 37 9.71 -8.50 -5.82
CA PHE A 37 10.84 -7.70 -5.32
C PHE A 37 11.93 -8.56 -4.65
N ALA A 38 11.54 -9.65 -4.00
CA ALA A 38 12.45 -10.58 -3.34
C ALA A 38 13.39 -11.32 -4.33
N ASP A 39 13.00 -11.44 -5.60
CA ASP A 39 13.76 -12.15 -6.63
C ASP A 39 14.60 -11.21 -7.52
N VAL A 40 14.56 -9.90 -7.24
CA VAL A 40 15.27 -8.88 -8.03
C VAL A 40 16.73 -8.80 -7.60
N LYS A 41 17.66 -8.88 -8.56
CA LYS A 41 19.08 -8.63 -8.30
C LYS A 41 19.31 -7.18 -7.90
N LEU A 42 20.22 -6.92 -6.97
CA LEU A 42 20.55 -5.57 -6.51
C LEU A 42 20.94 -4.63 -7.67
N SER A 43 21.69 -5.14 -8.65
CA SER A 43 22.09 -4.40 -9.86
C SER A 43 20.92 -4.01 -10.76
N GLU A 44 19.78 -4.70 -10.66
CA GLU A 44 18.59 -4.50 -11.51
C GLU A 44 17.51 -3.64 -10.83
N ILE A 45 17.69 -3.26 -9.56
CA ILE A 45 16.71 -2.44 -8.82
C ILE A 45 16.34 -1.15 -9.57
N PRO A 46 17.30 -0.38 -10.14
CA PRO A 46 16.94 0.86 -10.85
C PRO A 46 16.05 0.58 -12.07
N SER A 47 16.40 -0.40 -12.90
CA SER A 47 15.61 -0.74 -14.09
C SER A 47 14.24 -1.32 -13.71
N TRP A 48 14.17 -2.09 -12.62
CA TRP A 48 12.93 -2.62 -12.04
C TRP A 48 12.00 -1.51 -11.52
N LEU A 49 12.53 -0.47 -10.88
CA LEU A 49 11.74 0.69 -10.48
C LEU A 49 11.26 1.51 -11.68
N MET A 50 12.08 1.59 -12.74
CA MET A 50 11.77 2.42 -13.90
C MET A 50 10.63 1.90 -14.77
N ARG A 51 10.47 0.58 -14.89
CA ARG A 51 9.40 -0.04 -15.69
C ARG A 51 8.01 -0.05 -15.01
N ARG A 52 7.90 0.38 -13.75
CA ARG A 52 6.62 0.46 -13.04
C ARG A 52 5.78 1.65 -13.51
N ASN A 53 4.46 1.46 -13.55
CA ASN A 53 3.51 2.53 -13.81
C ASN A 53 3.42 3.46 -12.59
N LYS A 54 3.87 4.71 -12.75
CA LYS A 54 3.93 5.75 -11.71
C LYS A 54 2.74 6.72 -11.75
N SER A 55 1.70 6.41 -12.51
CA SER A 55 0.49 7.24 -12.53
C SER A 55 -0.19 7.28 -11.16
N PRO A 56 -0.83 8.40 -10.77
CA PRO A 56 -1.56 8.50 -9.51
C PRO A 56 -2.61 7.38 -9.35
N ARG A 57 -3.28 6.99 -10.44
CA ARG A 57 -4.25 5.87 -10.44
C ARG A 57 -3.59 4.54 -10.10
N ALA A 58 -2.42 4.24 -10.66
CA ALA A 58 -1.70 3.01 -10.34
C ALA A 58 -1.28 2.97 -8.87
N PHE A 59 -0.84 4.10 -8.32
CA PHE A 59 -0.50 4.24 -6.90
C PHE A 59 -1.72 4.03 -5.99
N LEU A 60 -2.83 4.73 -6.22
CA LEU A 60 -4.06 4.56 -5.45
C LEU A 60 -4.60 3.13 -5.54
N GLY A 61 -4.51 2.49 -6.72
CA GLY A 61 -4.86 1.08 -6.90
C GLY A 61 -3.97 0.15 -6.08
N ALA A 62 -2.66 0.43 -5.96
CA ALA A 62 -1.76 -0.34 -5.11
C ALA A 62 -2.09 -0.17 -3.62
N CYS A 63 -2.36 1.06 -3.17
CA CYS A 63 -2.83 1.35 -1.81
C CYS A 63 -4.14 0.62 -1.49
N SER A 64 -5.12 0.67 -2.40
CA SER A 64 -6.40 -0.02 -2.25
C SER A 64 -6.21 -1.54 -2.10
N ARG A 65 -5.42 -2.17 -2.98
CA ARG A 65 -5.11 -3.61 -2.84
C ARG A 65 -4.41 -3.94 -1.52
N GLY A 66 -3.48 -3.09 -1.09
CA GLY A 66 -2.81 -3.24 0.22
C GLY A 66 -3.78 -3.16 1.39
N PHE A 67 -4.70 -2.20 1.34
CA PHE A 67 -5.78 -2.04 2.32
C PHE A 67 -6.67 -3.29 2.38
N TRP A 68 -7.11 -3.82 1.24
CA TRP A 68 -7.93 -5.04 1.20
C TRP A 68 -7.21 -6.29 1.70
N ARG A 69 -5.91 -6.45 1.40
CA ARG A 69 -5.10 -7.52 2.00
C ARG A 69 -5.03 -7.41 3.53
N TRP A 70 -4.88 -6.19 4.06
CA TRP A 70 -4.88 -5.94 5.49
C TRP A 70 -6.25 -6.21 6.12
N GLN A 71 -7.34 -5.76 5.48
CA GLN A 71 -8.72 -6.03 5.88
C GLN A 71 -9.02 -7.53 5.96
N HIS A 72 -8.68 -8.28 4.90
CA HIS A 72 -8.90 -9.73 4.85
C HIS A 72 -8.14 -10.46 5.96
N LYS A 73 -6.95 -9.97 6.34
CA LYS A 73 -6.10 -10.62 7.34
C LYS A 73 -6.47 -10.28 8.78
N TYR A 74 -6.92 -9.05 9.07
CA TYR A 74 -7.01 -8.57 10.45
C TYR A 74 -8.34 -7.94 10.85
N VAL A 75 -9.22 -7.58 9.91
CA VAL A 75 -10.43 -6.79 10.21
C VAL A 75 -11.71 -7.57 9.94
N LEU A 76 -11.75 -8.36 8.87
CA LEU A 76 -12.97 -9.12 8.53
C LEU A 76 -13.40 -10.00 9.71
N PRO A 77 -14.73 -10.19 9.95
CA PRO A 77 -15.25 -10.84 11.15
C PRO A 77 -14.64 -12.21 11.46
N LYS A 78 -14.25 -12.97 10.44
CA LYS A 78 -13.59 -14.28 10.57
C LYS A 78 -12.21 -14.22 11.21
N HIS A 79 -11.50 -13.11 11.07
CA HIS A 79 -10.11 -12.91 11.49
C HIS A 79 -9.93 -11.69 12.40
N ASN A 80 -11.05 -11.17 12.94
CA ASN A 80 -11.03 -9.95 13.73
C ASN A 80 -10.42 -10.20 15.11
N GLY A 81 -9.58 -9.26 15.55
CA GLY A 81 -8.91 -9.29 16.85
C GLY A 81 -8.43 -7.89 17.24
N ILE A 82 -7.52 -7.79 18.21
CA ILE A 82 -6.97 -6.49 18.64
C ILE A 82 -5.89 -5.94 17.69
N ALA A 83 -5.34 -6.80 16.82
CA ALA A 83 -4.26 -6.45 15.88
C ALA A 83 -4.50 -5.17 15.05
N PRO A 84 -5.65 -4.94 14.39
CA PRO A 84 -5.86 -3.72 13.61
C PRO A 84 -5.80 -2.45 14.46
N VAL A 85 -6.27 -2.50 15.72
CA VAL A 85 -6.20 -1.37 16.66
C VAL A 85 -4.74 -1.07 17.00
N ILE A 86 -3.96 -2.09 17.35
CA ILE A 86 -2.53 -1.94 17.67
C ILE A 86 -1.76 -1.39 16.46
N HIS A 87 -2.02 -1.90 15.25
CA HIS A 87 -1.35 -1.40 14.04
C HIS A 87 -1.62 0.07 13.79
N ILE A 88 -2.86 0.53 13.98
CA ILE A 88 -3.21 1.95 13.86
C ILE A 88 -2.49 2.76 14.93
N VAL A 89 -2.50 2.32 16.18
CA VAL A 89 -1.80 3.02 17.29
C VAL A 89 -0.30 3.14 17.01
N VAL A 90 0.37 2.05 16.66
CA VAL A 90 1.80 2.05 16.32
C VAL A 90 2.08 2.93 15.10
N GLY A 91 1.23 2.85 14.07
CA GLY A 91 1.31 3.72 12.90
C GLY A 91 1.18 5.20 13.25
N SER A 92 0.26 5.55 14.16
CA SER A 92 0.11 6.90 14.68
C SER A 92 1.34 7.35 15.47
N MET A 93 1.88 6.49 16.36
CA MET A 93 3.10 6.81 17.11
C MET A 93 4.28 7.11 16.17
N ILE A 94 4.48 6.29 15.13
CA ILE A 94 5.52 6.51 14.11
C ILE A 94 5.27 7.81 13.35
N PHE A 95 4.04 8.05 12.89
CA PHE A 95 3.68 9.27 12.17
C PHE A 95 3.95 10.52 13.01
N PHE A 96 3.50 10.53 14.27
CA PHE A 96 3.73 11.64 15.20
C PHE A 96 5.22 11.81 15.53
N TYR A 97 5.98 10.72 15.62
CA TYR A 97 7.42 10.79 15.79
C TYR A 97 8.08 11.48 14.59
N LEU A 98 7.74 11.08 13.37
CA LEU A 98 8.33 11.63 12.14
C LEU A 98 8.04 13.13 11.98
N ILE A 99 6.79 13.57 12.16
CA ILE A 99 6.45 15.00 12.02
C ILE A 99 7.07 15.86 13.13
N ASN A 100 7.32 15.30 14.31
CA ASN A 100 7.95 15.99 15.43
C ASN A 100 9.47 15.80 15.52
N TYR A 101 10.07 15.00 14.63
CA TYR A 101 11.49 14.62 14.71
C TYR A 101 12.41 15.85 14.69
N GLY A 102 12.06 16.88 13.93
CA GLY A 102 12.82 18.14 13.88
C GLY A 102 12.94 18.85 15.23
N LYS A 103 11.95 18.71 16.12
CA LYS A 103 11.97 19.24 17.49
C LYS A 103 12.76 18.32 18.42
N MET A 104 12.57 17.01 18.30
CA MET A 104 13.17 16.01 19.18
C MET A 104 14.67 15.77 18.91
N LYS A 105 15.15 15.92 17.67
CA LYS A 105 16.55 15.65 17.30
C LYS A 105 17.59 16.41 18.14
N LYS A 106 17.19 17.54 18.75
CA LYS A 106 18.05 18.35 19.65
C LYS A 106 18.51 17.57 20.88
N HIS A 107 17.73 16.60 21.32
CA HIS A 107 18.01 15.76 22.49
C HIS A 107 18.98 14.61 22.22
N ARG A 108 19.41 14.39 20.96
CA ARG A 108 20.27 13.25 20.60
C ARG A 108 21.67 13.30 21.24
N ASN A 109 22.20 14.50 21.45
CA ASN A 109 23.52 14.69 22.04
C ASN A 109 23.47 14.90 23.56
N TYR A 110 22.29 14.79 24.16
CA TYR A 110 22.14 14.93 25.60
C TYR A 110 22.52 13.60 26.26
N LYS A 111 23.54 13.63 27.13
CA LYS A 111 23.93 12.46 27.92
C LYS A 111 22.99 12.37 29.13
N TYR A 112 22.06 11.41 29.09
CA TYR A 112 21.12 11.15 30.20
C TYR A 112 21.66 10.16 31.24
N HIS A 113 22.71 9.44 30.89
CA HIS A 113 23.37 8.47 31.75
C HIS A 113 24.87 8.79 31.80
N TRP A 114 25.42 8.69 33.00
CA TRP A 114 26.83 8.84 33.31
C TRP A 114 27.59 7.57 32.92
#